data_AF-A0A0K1QBQ8-F1
#
_entry.id   AF-A0A0K1QBQ8-F1
#
_cell.length_a   1.000
_cell.length_b   1.000
_cell.length_c   1.000
_cell.angle_alpha   90.00
_cell.angle_beta   90.00
_cell.angle_gamma   90.00
#
_symmetry.space_group_name_H-M   'P 1'
#
loop_
_entity.id
_entity.type
_entity.pdbx_description
1 polymer ?
#
loop_
_entity_poly.entity_id
_entity_poly.type
_entity_poly.pdbx_seq_one_letter_code
_entity_poly.pdbx_strand_id
1 'polypeptide(L)'
;MGGMSDTRNTDSSSGSGSLSHADVTQLWAKFRAGETVHCPRDAHGIALAVDGAAKAYRLVCTKCGLASPWFSTGPSGVVFKSPPATLNPNGNAADE
;
A
#
# COMPACT_ATOMS: atom_id res chain seq x y z
N MET A 1 -40.74 -2.58 27.36
CA MET A 1 -41.12 -2.94 25.98
C MET A 1 -40.63 -1.77 25.13
N GLY A 2 -39.54 -1.82 24.38
CA GLY A 2 -39.03 -2.88 23.52
C GLY A 2 -38.84 -2.19 22.16
N GLY A 3 -37.59 -1.94 21.77
CA GLY A 3 -37.24 -1.25 20.54
C GLY A 3 -35.78 -1.52 20.19
N MET A 4 -35.54 -2.68 19.62
CA MET A 4 -34.25 -3.12 19.08
C MET A 4 -33.99 -2.50 17.68
N SER A 5 -32.73 -2.12 17.47
CA SER A 5 -31.95 -2.23 16.23
C SER A 5 -32.18 -1.24 15.07
N ASP A 6 -31.15 -1.22 14.20
CA ASP A 6 -30.98 -0.51 12.92
C ASP A 6 -30.21 0.83 13.06
N THR A 7 -29.02 1.05 12.49
CA THR A 7 -28.29 0.39 11.41
C THR A 7 -26.80 0.78 11.53
N ARG A 8 -25.91 -0.13 11.11
CA ARG A 8 -24.47 0.07 10.94
C ARG A 8 -24.19 1.35 10.13
N ASN A 9 -23.40 2.28 10.68
CA ASN A 9 -22.61 3.17 9.83
C ASN A 9 -21.15 2.72 9.87
N THR A 10 -20.91 1.63 9.13
CA THR A 10 -19.61 1.28 8.59
C THR A 10 -19.28 2.34 7.53
N ASP A 11 -18.77 3.50 7.95
CA ASP A 11 -18.14 4.42 7.01
C ASP A 11 -16.71 3.92 6.71
N SER A 12 -16.67 2.81 5.98
CA SER A 12 -15.54 2.47 5.12
C SER A 12 -15.84 3.09 3.77
N SER A 13 -15.53 4.37 3.59
CA SER A 13 -15.49 4.94 2.24
C SER A 13 -14.49 6.07 2.08
N SER A 14 -13.34 5.64 1.54
CA SER A 14 -12.79 6.22 0.31
C SER A 14 -12.05 7.56 0.44
N GLY A 15 -10.73 7.43 0.50
CA GLY A 15 -9.81 8.45 0.01
C GLY A 15 -8.42 7.84 -0.21
N SER A 16 -8.04 7.66 -1.49
CA SER A 16 -6.68 7.38 -1.98
C SER A 16 -6.21 5.91 -1.92
N GLY A 17 -6.24 5.26 -3.10
CA GLY A 17 -5.94 3.85 -3.35
C GLY A 17 -4.47 3.44 -3.15
N SER A 18 -3.99 3.44 -1.91
CA SER A 18 -2.74 2.78 -1.55
C SER A 18 -2.70 2.32 -0.10
N LEU A 19 -1.90 1.28 0.20
CA LEU A 19 -1.66 0.85 1.58
C LEU A 19 -0.94 1.94 2.38
N SER A 20 -1.27 2.09 3.67
CA SER A 20 -0.60 3.05 4.54
C SER A 20 0.85 2.64 4.83
N HIS A 21 1.72 3.58 5.19
CA HIS A 21 3.13 3.27 5.50
C HIS A 21 3.29 2.29 6.67
N ALA A 22 2.41 2.36 7.66
CA ALA A 22 2.40 1.43 8.79
C ALA A 22 2.05 0.01 8.33
N ASP A 23 0.99 -0.12 7.52
CA ASP A 23 0.58 -1.42 6.95
C ASP A 23 1.69 -2.03 6.11
N VAL A 24 2.35 -1.22 5.27
CA VAL A 24 3.45 -1.70 4.42
C VAL A 24 4.62 -2.20 5.26
N THR A 25 4.99 -1.48 6.32
CA THR A 25 6.08 -1.89 7.22
C THR A 25 5.76 -3.21 7.90
N GLN A 26 4.53 -3.36 8.41
CA GLN A 26 4.09 -4.59 9.08
C GLN A 26 3.99 -5.77 8.11
N LEU A 27 3.37 -5.57 6.94
CA LEU A 27 3.22 -6.59 5.91
C LEU A 27 4.60 -7.03 5.38
N TRP A 28 5.50 -6.08 5.17
CA TRP A 28 6.86 -6.39 4.73
C TRP A 28 7.64 -7.20 5.78
N ALA A 29 7.51 -6.86 7.06
CA ALA A 29 8.13 -7.62 8.14
C ALA A 29 7.65 -9.08 8.18
N LYS A 30 6.33 -9.29 8.11
CA LYS A 30 5.71 -10.63 8.04
C LYS A 30 6.19 -11.42 6.82
N PHE A 31 6.16 -10.78 5.64
CA PHE A 31 6.65 -11.39 4.41
C PHE A 31 8.10 -11.87 4.54
N ARG A 32 8.99 -11.04 5.11
CA ARG A 32 10.40 -11.43 5.34
C ARG A 32 10.58 -12.49 6.41
N ALA A 33 9.67 -12.60 7.36
CA ALA A 33 9.65 -13.69 8.33
C ALA A 33 9.19 -15.04 7.73
N GLY A 34 8.79 -15.05 6.45
CA GLY A 34 8.25 -16.24 5.78
C GLY A 34 6.77 -16.47 6.09
N GLU A 35 6.08 -15.50 6.70
CA GLU A 35 4.66 -15.59 6.98
C GLU A 35 3.81 -15.32 5.73
N THR A 36 2.60 -15.88 5.71
CA THR A 36 1.61 -15.56 4.68
C THR A 36 0.99 -14.19 4.95
N VAL A 37 1.13 -13.27 3.99
CA VAL A 37 0.57 -11.91 4.07
C VAL A 37 -0.73 -11.79 3.30
N HIS A 38 -1.72 -11.17 3.94
CA HIS A 38 -3.06 -10.98 3.40
C HIS A 38 -3.38 -9.50 3.22
N CYS A 39 -4.24 -9.19 2.26
CA CYS A 39 -4.71 -7.84 2.02
C CYS A 39 -5.57 -7.37 3.20
N PRO A 40 -5.32 -6.19 3.78
CA PRO A 40 -6.14 -5.68 4.88
C PRO A 40 -7.58 -5.34 4.46
N ARG A 41 -7.85 -5.22 3.15
CA ARG A 41 -9.17 -4.86 2.63
C ARG A 41 -10.10 -6.07 2.48
N ASP A 42 -9.58 -7.16 1.93
CA ASP A 42 -10.37 -8.31 1.47
C ASP A 42 -9.76 -9.66 1.86
N ALA A 43 -8.70 -9.68 2.66
CA ALA A 43 -8.02 -10.87 3.18
C ALA A 43 -7.45 -11.83 2.12
N HIS A 44 -7.45 -11.45 0.84
CA HIS A 44 -6.82 -12.22 -0.23
C HIS A 44 -5.29 -12.06 -0.24
N GLY A 45 -4.59 -12.93 -0.98
CA GLY A 45 -3.13 -12.90 -1.05
C GLY A 45 -2.55 -11.59 -1.58
N ILE A 46 -1.37 -11.23 -1.07
CA ILE A 46 -0.54 -10.13 -1.59
C ILE A 46 0.65 -10.71 -2.36
N ALA A 47 0.90 -10.17 -3.53
CA ALA A 47 2.10 -10.41 -4.32
C ALA A 47 3.12 -9.26 -4.13
N LEU A 48 4.40 -9.60 -4.30
CA LEU A 48 5.51 -8.65 -4.32
C LEU A 48 5.87 -8.29 -5.76
N ALA A 49 5.70 -7.03 -6.14
CA ALA A 49 6.25 -6.47 -7.37
C ALA A 49 7.64 -5.90 -7.09
N VAL A 50 8.58 -6.12 -8.01
CA VAL A 50 9.98 -5.70 -7.91
C VAL A 50 10.33 -4.85 -9.12
N ASP A 51 10.88 -3.67 -8.88
CA ASP A 51 11.52 -2.83 -9.89
C ASP A 51 13.04 -2.89 -9.68
N GLY A 52 13.72 -3.63 -10.55
CA GLY A 52 15.17 -3.81 -10.51
C GLY A 52 15.95 -2.54 -10.88
N ALA A 53 15.40 -1.67 -11.72
CA ALA A 53 16.05 -0.43 -12.12
C ALA A 53 16.00 0.60 -10.98
N ALA A 54 14.83 0.73 -10.35
CA ALA A 54 14.63 1.62 -9.22
C ALA A 54 15.13 1.05 -7.88
N LYS A 55 15.56 -0.22 -7.83
CA LYS A 55 15.86 -0.97 -6.60
C LYS A 55 14.75 -0.81 -5.57
N ALA A 56 13.51 -1.06 -6.00
CA ALA A 56 12.30 -0.81 -5.22
C ALA A 56 11.35 -2.00 -5.27
N TYR A 57 10.52 -2.08 -4.25
CA TYR A 57 9.51 -3.10 -4.03
C TYR A 57 8.14 -2.45 -3.88
N ARG A 58 7.09 -3.21 -4.21
CA ARG A 58 5.70 -2.80 -4.00
C ARG A 58 4.86 -4.02 -3.65
N LEU A 59 4.02 -3.90 -2.62
CA LEU A 59 3.05 -4.93 -2.25
C LEU A 59 1.75 -4.67 -3.00
N VAL A 60 1.19 -5.70 -3.65
CA VAL A 60 -0.04 -5.59 -4.46
C VAL A 60 -0.98 -6.75 -4.15
N CYS A 61 -2.23 -6.45 -3.78
CA CYS A 61 -3.26 -7.46 -3.64
C CYS A 61 -3.62 -8.07 -5.00
N THR A 62 -3.65 -9.40 -5.07
CA THR A 62 -3.95 -10.13 -6.32
C THR A 62 -5.44 -10.13 -6.68
N LYS A 63 -6.31 -9.66 -5.78
CA LYS A 63 -7.76 -9.64 -5.98
C LYS A 63 -8.33 -8.23 -6.14
N CYS A 64 -8.17 -7.36 -5.13
CA CYS A 64 -8.73 -6.01 -5.16
C CYS A 64 -7.83 -4.95 -5.81
N GLY A 65 -6.58 -5.30 -6.14
CA GLY A 65 -5.61 -4.37 -6.73
C GLY A 65 -5.05 -3.31 -5.79
N LEU A 66 -5.38 -3.36 -4.49
CA LEU A 66 -4.82 -2.46 -3.49
C LEU A 66 -3.30 -2.62 -3.44
N ALA A 67 -2.57 -1.52 -3.59
CA ALA A 67 -1.13 -1.55 -3.74
C ALA A 67 -0.45 -0.53 -2.83
N SER A 68 0.72 -0.87 -2.30
CA SER A 68 1.54 0.08 -1.54
C SER A 68 2.14 1.16 -2.43
N PRO A 69 2.66 2.26 -1.87
CA PRO A 69 3.71 3.03 -2.53
C PRO A 69 4.94 2.15 -2.81
N TRP A 70 5.81 2.58 -3.72
CA TRP A 70 7.10 1.95 -3.90
C TRP A 70 7.99 2.21 -2.68
N PHE A 71 8.73 1.21 -2.25
CA PHE A 71 9.65 1.33 -1.13
C PHE A 71 10.95 0.56 -1.37
N SER A 72 12.02 1.03 -0.76
CA SER A 72 13.27 0.27 -0.66
C SER A 72 13.42 -0.29 0.75
N THR A 73 14.32 -1.26 0.89
CA THR A 73 14.64 -1.86 2.18
C THR A 73 16.05 -1.48 2.58
N GLY A 74 16.22 -1.01 3.81
CA GLY A 74 17.51 -0.70 4.40
C GLY A 74 17.67 -1.35 5.78
N PRO A 75 18.84 -1.19 6.41
CA PRO A 75 19.10 -1.70 7.76
C PRO A 75 18.16 -1.12 8.82
N SER A 76 17.62 0.08 8.58
CA SER A 76 16.64 0.75 9.43
C SER A 76 15.17 0.39 9.10
N GLY A 77 14.91 -0.46 8.11
CA GLY A 77 13.56 -0.90 7.74
C GLY A 77 13.13 -0.46 6.34
N VAL A 78 11.87 -0.04 6.21
CA VAL A 78 11.24 0.34 4.94
C VAL A 78 11.43 1.83 4.69
N VAL A 79 11.96 2.19 3.51
CA VAL A 79 12.13 3.59 3.07
C VAL A 79 11.21 3.84 1.88
N PHE A 80 10.19 4.67 2.07
CA PHE A 80 9.22 4.98 1.03
C PHE A 80 9.84 5.87 -0.04
N LYS A 81 9.55 5.55 -1.30
CA LYS A 81 10.00 6.32 -2.46
C LYS A 81 8.81 7.08 -3.03
N SER A 82 9.03 8.36 -3.30
CA SER A 82 8.11 9.13 -4.15
C SER A 82 8.01 8.42 -5.51
N PRO A 83 6.82 8.35 -6.13
CA PRO A 83 6.75 7.95 -7.52
C PRO A 83 7.72 8.84 -8.32
N PRO A 84 8.43 8.29 -9.32
CA PRO A 84 9.21 9.15 -10.22
C PRO A 84 8.25 10.23 -10.72
N ALA A 85 8.69 11.49 -10.66
CA ALA A 85 7.90 12.63 -11.13
C ALA A 85 7.38 12.26 -12.51
N THR A 86 6.11 11.89 -12.56
CA THR A 86 5.49 11.47 -13.80
C THR A 86 5.40 12.77 -14.54
N LEU A 87 6.20 12.92 -15.61
CA LEU A 87 6.21 14.08 -16.49
C LEU A 87 4.82 14.68 -16.52
N ASN A 88 4.62 15.82 -15.83
CA ASN A 88 3.36 16.52 -15.90
C ASN A 88 3.12 16.77 -17.41
N PRO A 89 2.03 16.29 -18.03
CA PRO A 89 1.73 16.66 -19.40
C PRO A 89 1.41 18.17 -19.52
N ASN A 90 1.24 18.86 -18.39
CA ASN A 90 1.19 20.31 -18.30
C ASN A 90 2.47 20.82 -17.63
N GLY A 91 3.40 21.27 -18.47
CA GLY A 91 4.72 21.72 -18.06
C GLY A 91 4.68 22.77 -16.94
N ASN A 92 5.50 22.54 -15.93
CA ASN A 92 6.47 23.54 -15.51
C ASN A 92 7.61 22.81 -14.82
N ALA A 93 8.74 22.73 -15.52
CA ALA A 93 10.02 22.49 -14.88
C ALA A 93 10.26 23.68 -13.95
N ALA A 94 10.30 23.42 -12.65
CA ALA A 94 10.94 24.32 -11.70
C ALA A 94 12.23 23.64 -11.24
N ASP A 95 13.30 24.19 -11.81
CA ASP A 95 14.71 24.11 -11.45
C ASP A 95 14.94 24.47 -9.97
N GLU A 96 15.86 23.76 -9.31
CA GLU A 96 17.04 24.28 -8.57
C GLU A 96 17.92 23.13 -8.07
#